data_AF-A0A948EYP4-F1
#
_entry.id   AF-A0A948EYP4-F1
#
_cell.length_a   1.000
_cell.length_b   1.000
_cell.length_c   1.000
_cell.angle_alpha   90.00
_cell.angle_beta   90.00
_cell.angle_gamma   90.00
#
_symmetry.space_group_name_H-M   'P 1'
#
loop_
_entity.id
_entity.type
_entity.pdbx_description
1 polymer ?
#
loop_
_entity_poly.entity_id
_entity_poly.type
_entity_poly.pdbx_seq_one_letter_code
_entity_poly.pdbx_strand_id
1 'polypeptide(L)' 'HHLPTIPLVPVSSSQAVVGGVLGLGLLKGGRGIKYRVLGEIAAGWVTTPVVACAITFVGLFFLQNVFAIQVMQ' A
#
# COMPACT_ATOMS: atom_id res chain seq x y z
N HIS A 1 5.95 -0.10 35.78
CA HIS A 1 5.32 1.16 35.32
C HIS A 1 5.68 1.49 33.85
N HIS A 2 5.83 0.48 32.97
CA HIS A 2 6.14 0.63 31.54
C HIS A 2 5.47 -0.48 30.71
N LEU A 3 4.19 -0.74 30.96
CA LEU A 3 3.46 -1.67 30.10
C LEU A 3 3.10 -0.91 28.82
N PRO A 4 3.60 -1.32 27.64
CA PRO A 4 3.06 -0.79 26.40
C PRO A 4 1.57 -1.13 26.38
N THR A 5 0.74 -0.10 26.39
CA THR A 5 -0.67 -0.24 26.01
C THR A 5 -0.67 -0.44 24.49
N ILE A 6 -1.67 -1.17 23.97
CA ILE A 6 -2.27 -1.07 22.63
C ILE A 6 -2.23 -2.42 21.85
N PRO A 7 -3.34 -2.78 21.15
CA PRO A 7 -3.45 -3.94 20.25
C PRO A 7 -2.31 -3.99 19.21
N LEU A 8 -1.68 -5.15 19.06
CA LEU A 8 -0.59 -5.43 18.11
C LEU A 8 -1.10 -5.54 16.65
N VAL A 9 -1.85 -4.56 16.16
CA VAL A 9 -2.20 -4.50 14.74
C VAL A 9 -1.03 -3.90 13.97
N PRO A 10 -0.49 -4.59 12.94
CA PRO A 10 0.56 -4.05 12.10
C PRO A 10 0.03 -2.82 11.37
N VAL A 11 0.48 -1.64 11.79
CA VAL A 11 0.16 -0.37 11.15
C VAL A 11 1.29 0.01 10.20
N SER A 12 0.95 0.52 9.01
CA SER A 12 1.93 0.99 8.04
C SER A 12 2.56 2.30 8.51
N SER A 13 3.81 2.25 8.96
CA SER A 13 4.59 3.42 9.37
C SER A 13 4.68 4.48 8.26
N SER A 14 4.77 4.06 6.99
CA SER A 14 4.78 4.97 5.84
C SER A 14 3.46 5.72 5.69
N GLN A 15 2.31 5.06 5.86
CA GLN A 15 1.01 5.75 5.82
C GLN A 15 0.85 6.75 6.97
N ALA A 16 1.32 6.39 8.17
CA ALA A 16 1.26 7.28 9.32
C ALA A 16 2.10 8.56 9.09
N VAL A 17 3.30 8.43 8.50
CA VAL A 17 4.15 9.58 8.15
C VAL A 17 3.48 10.46 7.09
N VAL A 18 2.92 9.88 6.02
CA VAL A 18 2.21 10.63 4.97
C VAL A 18 0.99 11.37 5.56
N GLY A 19 0.23 10.72 6.43
CA GLY A 19 -0.90 11.35 7.14
C GLY A 19 -0.47 12.50 8.06
N GLY A 20 0.64 12.35 8.77
CA GLY A 20 1.20 13.41 9.62
C GLY A 20 1.67 14.63 8.83
N VAL A 21 2.38 14.43 7.71
CA VAL A 21 2.80 15.52 6.81
C VAL A 21 1.59 16.23 6.19
N LEU A 22 0.55 15.46 5.83
CA LEU A 22 -0.67 16.01 5.29
C LEU A 22 -1.41 16.87 6.32
N GLY A 23 -1.55 16.39 7.56
CA GLY A 23 -2.16 17.13 8.66
C GLY A 23 -1.43 18.44 8.98
N LEU A 24 -0.09 18.42 9.02
CA LEU A 24 0.72 19.62 9.20
C LEU A 24 0.54 20.63 8.05
N GLY A 25 0.43 20.14 6.81
CA GLY A 25 0.16 20.99 5.66
C GLY A 25 -1.22 21.64 5.71
N LEU A 26 -2.24 20.92 6.19
CA LEU A 26 -3.60 21.44 6.34
C LEU A 26 -3.65 22.51 7.45
N LEU A 27 -2.97 22.30 8.58
CA LEU A 27 -2.86 23.30 9.64
C LEU A 27 -2.20 24.60 9.18
N LYS A 28 -1.29 24.53 8.20
CA LYS A 28 -0.66 25.70 7.56
C LYS A 28 -1.51 26.34 6.45
N GLY A 29 -2.80 26.01 6.39
CA GLY A 29 -3.73 26.54 5.38
C GLY A 29 -3.51 25.96 3.98
N GLY A 30 -2.94 24.75 3.88
CA GLY A 30 -2.67 24.07 2.61
C GLY A 30 -1.52 24.66 1.79
N ARG A 31 -0.91 25.78 2.23
CA ARG A 31 0.26 26.39 1.57
C ARG A 31 1.47 25.47 1.75
N GLY A 32 1.96 24.92 0.63
CA GLY A 32 3.11 24.02 0.59
C GLY A 32 2.77 22.53 0.47
N ILE A 33 1.49 22.14 0.50
CA ILE A 33 1.11 20.77 0.16
C ILE A 33 1.29 20.57 -1.35
N LYS A 34 2.12 19.59 -1.72
CA LYS A 34 2.24 19.13 -3.11
C LYS A 34 1.18 18.08 -3.39
N TYR A 35 -0.04 18.51 -3.70
CA TYR A 35 -1.18 17.62 -3.99
C TYR A 35 -0.89 16.60 -5.10
N ARG A 36 -0.06 16.96 -6.09
CA ARG A 36 0.41 16.02 -7.13
C ARG A 36 1.12 14.81 -6.54
N VAL A 37 2.07 15.03 -5.61
CA VAL A 37 2.82 13.96 -4.95
C VAL A 37 1.89 13.09 -4.10
N LEU A 38 0.93 13.71 -3.43
CA LEU A 38 -0.06 12.97 -2.65
C LEU A 38 -0.94 12.08 -3.54
N GLY A 39 -1.35 12.60 -4.71
CA GLY A 39 -2.07 11.83 -5.73
C GLY A 39 -1.24 10.66 -6.27
N GLU A 40 0.05 10.85 -6.52
CA GLU A 40 0.97 9.78 -6.93
C GLU A 40 1.10 8.68 -5.86
N ILE A 41 1.16 9.06 -4.57
CA ILE A 41 1.19 8.09 -3.45
C ILE A 41 -0.11 7.28 -3.38
N ALA A 42 -1.25 7.96 -3.45
CA ALA A 42 -2.56 7.31 -3.42
C ALA A 42 -2.76 6.39 -4.63
N ALA A 43 -2.34 6.83 -5.81
CA ALA A 43 -2.32 6.00 -7.02
C ALA A 43 -1.44 4.76 -6.80
N GLY A 44 -0.24 4.93 -6.23
CA GLY A 44 0.67 3.84 -5.87
C GLY A 44 0.03 2.78 -4.96
N TRP A 45 -0.77 3.18 -3.97
CA TRP A 45 -1.47 2.24 -3.08
C TRP A 45 -2.51 1.38 -3.80
N VAL A 46 -3.11 1.88 -4.88
CA VAL A 46 -4.08 1.13 -5.68
C VAL A 46 -3.40 0.33 -6.78
N THR A 47 -2.40 0.91 -7.46
CA THR A 47 -1.72 0.26 -8.58
C THR A 47 -0.88 -0.92 -8.13
N THR A 48 -0.25 -0.85 -6.95
CA THR A 48 0.59 -1.95 -6.42
C THR A 48 -0.17 -3.28 -6.30
N PRO A 49 -1.32 -3.37 -5.59
CA PRO A 49 -2.07 -4.62 -5.49
C PRO A 49 -2.65 -5.07 -6.83
N VAL A 50 -3.06 -4.14 -7.71
CA VAL A 50 -3.58 -4.48 -9.04
C VAL A 50 -2.51 -5.13 -9.91
N VAL A 51 -1.31 -4.53 -9.95
CA VAL A 51 -0.17 -5.07 -10.70
C VAL A 51 0.27 -6.41 -10.10
N ALA A 52 0.34 -6.52 -8.77
CA ALA A 52 0.66 -7.77 -8.10
C ALA A 52 -0.35 -8.88 -8.44
N CYS A 53 -1.65 -8.56 -8.47
CA CYS A 53 -2.71 -9.48 -8.86
C CYS A 53 -2.54 -9.94 -10.31
N ALA A 54 -2.32 -9.00 -11.24
CA ALA A 54 -2.13 -9.31 -12.66
C ALA A 54 -0.91 -10.21 -12.89
N ILE A 55 0.24 -9.87 -12.30
CA ILE A 55 1.48 -10.67 -12.41
C ILE A 55 1.26 -12.06 -11.84
N THR A 56 0.64 -12.17 -10.66
CA THR A 56 0.38 -13.46 -10.01
C THR A 56 -0.56 -14.31 -10.86
N PHE A 57 -1.65 -13.75 -11.39
CA PHE A 57 -2.59 -14.48 -12.24
C PHE A 57 -1.91 -15.02 -13.50
N VAL A 58 -1.14 -14.19 -14.21
CA VAL A 58 -0.41 -14.61 -15.42
C VAL A 58 0.66 -15.66 -15.09
N GLY A 59 1.38 -15.49 -13.98
CA GLY A 59 2.38 -16.46 -13.53
C GLY A 59 1.77 -17.83 -13.21
N LEU A 60 0.66 -17.86 -12.47
CA LEU A 60 -0.04 -19.10 -12.15
C LEU A 60 -0.61 -19.76 -13.41
N PHE A 61 -1.16 -18.98 -14.34
CA PHE A 61 -1.63 -19.49 -15.63
C PHE A 61 -0.48 -20.15 -16.41
N PHE A 62 0.68 -19.50 -16.51
CA PHE A 62 1.83 -20.08 -17.19
C PHE A 62 2.30 -21.38 -16.53
N LEU A 63 2.40 -21.40 -15.20
CA LEU A 63 2.81 -22.58 -14.44
C LEU A 63 1.86 -23.77 -14.64
N GLN A 64 0.55 -23.52 -14.63
CA GLN A 64 -0.46 -24.54 -14.87
C GLN A 64 -0.41 -25.10 -16.30
N ASN A 65 -0.28 -24.24 -17.31
CA ASN A 65 -0.36 -24.66 -18.72
C ASN A 65 0.94 -25.27 -19.25
N VAL A 66 2.10 -24.82 -18.77
CA VAL A 66 3.41 -25.28 -19.27
C VAL A 66 3.95 -26.45 -18.46
N PHE A 67 3.83 -26.38 -17.13
CA PHE A 67 4.40 -27.40 -16.24
C PHE A 67 3.34 -28.37 -15.70
N ALA A 68 2.08 -28.25 -16.13
CA ALA A 68 0.95 -29.09 -15.68
C ALA A 68 0.79 -29.15 -14.15
N ILE A 69 1.30 -28.15 -13.42
CA ILE A 69 1.19 -28.09 -11.96
C ILE A 69 -0.27 -27.76 -11.62
N GLN A 70 -0.93 -28.63 -10.86
CA GLN A 70 -2.27 -28.38 -10.33
C GLN A 70 -2.18 -27.35 -9.20
N VAL A 71 -2.37 -26.08 -9.53
CA VAL A 71 -2.33 -24.98 -8.54
C VAL A 71 -3.72 -24.63 -7.99
N MET A 72 -4.78 -25.00 -8.70
CA MET A 72 -6.16 -24.89 -8.23
C MET A 72 -6.67 -26.30 -7.99
N GLN A 73 -6.89 -26.65 -6.72
CA GLN A 73 -7.59 -27.88 -6.34
C GLN A 73 -9.09 -27.72 -6.58
#